data_AF-A0A8T7CCK6-F1
#
_entry.id   AF-A0A8T7CCK6-F1
#
_cell.length_a   1.000
_cell.length_b   1.000
_cell.length_c   1.000
_cell.angle_alpha   90.00
_cell.angle_beta   90.00
_cell.angle_gamma   90.00
#
_symmetry.space_group_name_H-M   'P 1'
#
loop_
_entity.id
_entity.type
_entity.pdbx_description
1 polymer ?
#
loop_
_entity_poly.entity_id
_entity_poly.type
_entity_poly.pdbx_seq_one_letter_code
_entity_poly.pdbx_strand_id
1 'polypeptide(L)'
;LGDGGNKDILHAMRLQANLVEYAPISLLLLLFLELNLLTRLWLHVFGLIFLVARLLHVWGFGRRSGVSTGRVLGTMLTWLNIIAMAVINAFLLLQTF
;
A
#
# COMPACT_ATOMS: atom_id res chain seq x y z
N LEU A 1 -7.96 24.46 -0.39
CA LEU A 1 -8.10 23.63 0.82
C LEU A 1 -9.17 24.28 1.69
N GLY A 2 -10.21 23.53 2.05
CA GLY A 2 -11.42 24.03 2.74
C GLY A 2 -11.60 23.43 4.15
N ASP A 3 -10.50 23.18 4.84
CA ASP A 3 -10.46 22.52 6.15
C ASP A 3 -10.78 23.45 7.33
N GLY A 4 -10.91 24.77 7.09
CA GLY A 4 -11.36 25.75 8.10
C GLY A 4 -10.47 25.83 9.34
N GLY A 5 -9.22 25.35 9.27
CA GLY A 5 -8.30 25.23 10.41
C GLY A 5 -8.51 23.99 11.29
N ASN A 6 -9.40 23.07 10.90
CA ASN A 6 -9.65 21.83 11.64
C ASN A 6 -8.55 20.80 11.37
N LYS A 7 -7.72 20.54 12.39
CA LYS A 7 -6.61 19.59 12.34
C LYS A 7 -7.04 18.16 12.03
N ASP A 8 -8.23 17.74 12.43
CA ASP A 8 -8.73 16.39 12.18
C ASP A 8 -9.12 16.19 10.71
N ILE A 9 -9.72 17.22 10.09
CA ILE A 9 -10.01 17.22 8.65
C ILE A 9 -8.70 17.18 7.86
N LEU A 10 -7.71 17.99 8.23
CA LEU A 10 -6.39 17.97 7.60
C LEU A 10 -5.72 16.59 7.70
N HIS A 11 -5.85 15.91 8.84
CA HIS A 11 -5.33 14.55 9.01
C HIS A 11 -6.06 13.52 8.14
N ALA A 12 -7.40 13.56 8.09
CA ALA A 12 -8.18 12.67 7.25
C ALA A 12 -7.84 12.86 5.76
N MET A 13 -7.68 14.11 5.31
CA MET A 13 -7.26 14.41 3.95
C MET A 13 -5.88 13.83 3.63
N ARG A 14 -4.91 13.90 4.56
CA ARG A 14 -3.58 13.30 4.38
C ARG A 14 -3.65 11.77 4.31
N LEU A 15 -4.47 11.15 5.14
CA LEU A 15 -4.68 9.69 5.10
C LEU A 15 -5.25 9.25 3.75
N GLN A 16 -6.27 9.96 3.25
CA GLN A 16 -6.88 9.66 1.95
C GLN A 16 -5.91 9.92 0.80
N ALA A 17 -5.18 11.05 0.81
CA ALA A 17 -4.18 11.35 -0.21
C ALA A 17 -3.12 10.24 -0.30
N ASN A 18 -2.62 9.77 0.85
CA ASN A 18 -1.66 8.66 0.87
C ASN A 18 -2.25 7.37 0.29
N LEU A 19 -3.52 7.05 0.58
CA LEU A 19 -4.16 5.89 -0.03
C LEU A 19 -4.27 6.03 -1.55
N VAL A 20 -4.64 7.21 -2.05
CA VAL A 20 -4.75 7.51 -3.48
C VAL A 20 -3.40 7.43 -4.19
N GLU A 21 -2.29 7.73 -3.51
CA GLU A 21 -0.93 7.59 -4.07
C GLU A 21 -0.53 6.11 -4.24
N TYR A 22 -0.77 5.26 -3.23
CA TYR A 22 -0.20 3.90 -3.20
C TYR A 22 -1.17 2.78 -3.61
N ALA A 23 -2.48 2.96 -3.47
CA ALA A 23 -3.44 1.92 -3.82
C ALA A 23 -3.52 1.64 -5.32
N PRO A 24 -3.57 2.64 -6.23
CA PRO A 24 -3.66 2.37 -7.66
C PRO A 24 -2.47 1.55 -8.18
N ILE A 25 -1.24 1.93 -7.80
CA ILE A 25 -0.05 1.21 -8.23
C ILE A 25 0.01 -0.20 -7.66
N SER A 26 -0.39 -0.39 -6.40
CA SER A 26 -0.41 -1.71 -5.76
C SER A 26 -1.42 -2.65 -6.42
N LEU A 27 -2.62 -2.15 -6.74
CA LEU A 27 -3.67 -2.90 -7.43
C LEU A 27 -3.29 -3.22 -8.88
N LEU A 28 -2.65 -2.29 -9.59
CA LEU A 28 -2.14 -2.54 -10.95
C LEU A 28 -1.07 -3.63 -10.96
N LEU A 29 -0.12 -3.60 -10.02
CA LEU A 29 0.90 -4.64 -9.92
C LEU A 29 0.31 -6.01 -9.56
N LEU A 30 -0.71 -6.04 -8.69
CA LEU A 30 -1.44 -7.27 -8.36
C LEU A 30 -2.17 -7.83 -9.59
N LEU A 31 -2.81 -6.97 -10.38
CA LEU A 31 -3.43 -7.34 -11.65
C LEU A 31 -2.40 -7.92 -12.62
N PHE A 32 -1.22 -7.30 -12.77
CA PHE A 32 -0.18 -7.85 -13.64
C PHE A 32 0.33 -9.22 -13.17
N LEU A 33 0.42 -9.48 -11.86
CA LEU A 33 0.77 -10.82 -11.37
C LEU A 33 -0.28 -11.86 -11.77
N GLU A 34 -1.56 -11.50 -11.72
CA GLU A 34 -2.66 -12.36 -12.15
C GLU A 34 -2.61 -12.62 -13.66
N LEU A 35 -2.34 -11.60 -14.48
CA LEU A 35 -2.16 -11.74 -15.92
C LEU A 35 -0.94 -12.58 -16.30
N ASN A 36 0.13 -12.55 -15.49
CA ASN A 36 1.29 -13.41 -15.62
C ASN A 36 1.09 -14.83 -15.04
N LEU A 37 -0.16 -15.22 -14.74
CA LEU A 37 -0.53 -16.56 -14.25
C LEU A 37 0.17 -16.99 -12.95
N LEU A 38 0.55 -16.03 -12.10
CA LEU A 38 1.04 -16.35 -10.76
C LEU A 38 -0.02 -17.14 -9.98
N THR A 39 0.41 -18.14 -9.20
CA THR A 39 -0.49 -18.97 -8.41
C THR A 39 -1.40 -18.12 -7.50
N ARG A 40 -2.70 -18.45 -7.47
CA ARG A 40 -3.73 -17.78 -6.64
C ARG A 40 -3.33 -17.56 -5.18
N LEU A 41 -2.62 -18.51 -4.59
CA LEU A 41 -2.12 -18.40 -3.22
C LEU A 41 -1.27 -17.13 -3.03
N TRP A 42 -0.33 -16.87 -3.95
CA TRP A 42 0.55 -15.72 -3.87
C TRP A 42 -0.18 -14.40 -4.10
N LEU A 43 -1.19 -14.38 -4.98
CA LEU A 43 -2.06 -13.21 -5.16
C LEU A 43 -2.77 -12.82 -3.87
N HIS A 44 -3.35 -13.79 -3.16
CA HIS A 44 -3.98 -13.54 -1.86
C HIS A 44 -2.98 -13.09 -0.79
N VAL A 45 -1.77 -13.65 -0.78
CA VAL A 45 -0.71 -13.22 0.15
C VAL A 45 -0.35 -11.76 -0.08
N PHE A 46 -0.05 -11.35 -1.32
CA PHE A 46 0.30 -9.96 -1.63
C PHE A 46 -0.84 -8.98 -1.37
N GLY A 47 -2.09 -9.38 -1.68
CA GLY A 47 -3.28 -8.60 -1.36
C GLY A 47 -3.49 -8.43 0.14
N LEU A 48 -3.30 -9.49 0.92
CA LEU A 48 -3.42 -9.45 2.38
C LEU A 48 -2.32 -8.60 3.02
N ILE A 49 -1.08 -8.71 2.56
CA ILE A 49 0.04 -7.87 3.03
C ILE A 49 -0.29 -6.39 2.77
N PHE A 50 -0.77 -6.04 1.58
CA PHE A 50 -1.18 -4.68 1.27
C PHE A 50 -2.28 -4.19 2.22
N LEU A 51 -3.33 -4.99 2.42
CA LEU A 51 -4.44 -4.63 3.31
C LEU A 51 -3.97 -4.41 4.76
N VAL A 52 -3.17 -5.33 5.30
CA VAL A 52 -2.59 -5.22 6.65
C VAL A 52 -1.69 -3.98 6.76
N ALA A 53 -0.85 -3.70 5.75
CA ALA A 53 0.01 -2.52 5.74
C ALA A 53 -0.79 -1.22 5.84
N ARG A 54 -1.91 -1.12 5.12
CA ARG A 54 -2.79 0.06 5.15
C ARG A 54 -3.52 0.19 6.49
N LEU A 55 -3.98 -0.92 7.08
CA LEU A 55 -4.58 -0.91 8.42
C LEU A 55 -3.57 -0.47 9.49
N LEU A 56 -2.33 -0.96 9.44
CA LEU A 56 -1.25 -0.53 10.34
C LEU A 56 -0.93 0.95 10.20
N HIS A 57 -0.90 1.47 8.96
CA HIS A 57 -0.64 2.87 8.70
C HIS A 57 -1.73 3.77 9.32
N VAL A 58 -3.01 3.42 9.16
CA VAL A 58 -4.13 4.15 9.75
C VAL A 58 -4.16 4.00 11.27
N TRP A 59 -3.87 2.81 11.81
CA TRP A 59 -3.79 2.60 13.26
C TRP A 59 -2.68 3.43 13.92
N GLY A 60 -1.57 3.62 13.20
CA GLY A 60 -0.50 4.53 13.59
C GLY A 60 -0.96 5.99 13.75
N PHE A 61 -2.10 6.41 13.22
CA PHE A 61 -2.59 7.77 13.43
C PHE A 61 -3.21 8.02 14.82
N GLY A 62 -3.28 7.01 15.70
CA GLY A 62 -3.86 7.14 17.04
C GLY A 62 -3.15 8.11 18.00
N ARG A 63 -3.86 9.19 18.36
CA ARG A 63 -3.76 10.05 19.59
C ARG A 63 -2.54 10.95 19.84
N ARG A 64 -1.43 10.92 19.09
CA ARG A 64 -0.32 11.88 19.30
C ARG A 64 0.30 12.38 17.99
N SER A 65 0.61 13.68 17.95
CA SER A 65 1.28 14.37 16.83
C SER A 65 2.78 14.04 16.78
N GLY A 66 3.11 12.76 16.58
CA GLY A 66 4.49 12.28 16.49
C GLY A 66 4.68 11.20 15.42
N VAL A 67 5.93 10.81 15.19
CA VAL A 67 6.27 9.61 14.41
C VAL A 67 5.73 8.42 15.18
N SER A 68 4.69 7.77 14.67
CA SER A 68 4.16 6.55 15.26
C SER A 68 4.75 5.35 14.53
N THR A 69 5.12 4.33 15.30
CA THR A 69 5.66 3.08 14.77
C THR A 69 4.71 2.44 13.75
N GLY A 70 3.40 2.55 13.95
CA GLY A 70 2.39 2.06 12.99
C GLY A 70 2.44 2.75 11.62
N ARG A 71 2.67 4.08 11.57
CA ARG A 71 2.82 4.80 10.29
C ARG A 71 4.08 4.36 9.55
N VAL A 72 5.20 4.27 10.26
CA VAL A 72 6.49 3.87 9.65
C VAL A 72 6.41 2.44 9.12
N LEU A 73 5.94 1.50 9.94
CA LEU A 73 5.80 0.10 9.54
C LEU A 73 4.80 -0.07 8.38
N GLY A 74 3.64 0.59 8.43
CA GLY A 74 2.65 0.51 7.36
C GLY A 74 3.16 1.06 6.03
N THR A 75 3.93 2.15 6.07
CA THR A 75 4.59 2.71 4.87
C THR A 75 5.67 1.77 4.35
N MET A 76 6.59 1.33 5.21
CA MET A 76 7.66 0.40 4.83
C MET A 76 7.12 -0.89 4.21
N LEU A 77 6.11 -1.50 4.83
CA LEU A 77 5.52 -2.74 4.35
C LEU A 77 4.87 -2.54 2.97
N THR A 78 4.26 -1.39 2.70
CA THR A 78 3.67 -1.09 1.39
C THR A 78 4.73 -0.90 0.32
N TRP A 79 5.81 -0.17 0.62
CA TRP A 79 6.92 -0.01 -0.32
C TRP A 79 7.59 -1.35 -0.64
N LEU A 80 7.85 -2.17 0.38
CA LEU A 80 8.39 -3.52 0.19
C LEU A 80 7.46 -4.39 -0.66
N ASN A 81 6.16 -4.34 -0.41
CA ASN A 81 5.17 -5.09 -1.18
C ASN A 81 5.13 -4.65 -2.65
N ILE A 82 5.14 -3.34 -2.92
CA ILE A 82 5.19 -2.78 -4.28
C ILE A 82 6.46 -3.24 -5.00
N ILE A 83 7.62 -3.11 -4.36
CA ILE A 83 8.91 -3.52 -4.96
C ILE A 83 8.91 -5.02 -5.24
N ALA A 84 8.46 -5.85 -4.30
CA ALA A 84 8.40 -7.29 -4.48
C ALA A 84 7.49 -7.68 -5.66
N MET A 85 6.27 -7.12 -5.73
CA MET A 85 5.37 -7.40 -6.86
C MET A 85 5.95 -6.91 -8.19
N ALA A 86 6.63 -5.76 -8.22
CA ALA A 86 7.26 -5.23 -9.43
C ALA A 86 8.40 -6.14 -9.93
N VAL A 87 9.28 -6.59 -9.03
CA VAL A 87 10.38 -7.50 -9.37
C VAL A 87 9.86 -8.84 -9.86
N ILE A 88 8.85 -9.42 -9.20
CA ILE A 88 8.25 -10.69 -9.61
C ILE A 88 7.57 -10.55 -10.97
N ASN A 89 6.81 -9.48 -11.21
CA ASN A 89 6.23 -9.20 -12.52
C ASN A 89 7.31 -9.13 -13.61
N ALA A 90 8.39 -8.38 -13.38
CA ALA A 90 9.48 -8.27 -14.35
C ALA A 90 10.14 -9.63 -14.63
N PHE A 91 10.35 -10.44 -13.59
CA PHE A 91 10.93 -11.77 -13.73
C PHE A 91 10.02 -12.73 -14.53
N LEU A 92 8.73 -12.79 -14.20
CA LEU A 92 7.76 -13.64 -14.91
C LEU A 92 7.60 -13.21 -16.37
N LEU A 93 7.57 -11.89 -16.61
CA LEU A 93 7.48 -11.36 -17.96
C LEU A 93 8.68 -11.78 -18.82
N LEU A 94 9.91 -11.74 -18.26
CA LEU A 94 11.13 -12.18 -18.96
C LEU A 94 11.16 -13.68 -19.27
N GLN A 95 10.46 -14.51 -18.49
CA GLN A 95 10.37 -15.96 -18.75
C GLN A 95 9.33 -16.34 -19.81
N THR A 96 8.43 -15.41 -20.14
CA THR A 96 7.31 -15.66 -21.07
C THR A 96 7.71 -15.41 -22.53
N PHE A 97 8.89 -14.84 -22.77
CA PHE A 97 9.51 -14.66 -24.09
C PHE A 97 10.59 -15.71 -24.34
#